data_AF-A0A1C7PBH5-F1
#
_entry.id   AF-A0A1C7PBH5-F1
#
_cell.length_a   1.000
_cell.length_b   1.000
_cell.length_c   1.000
_cell.angle_alpha   90.00
_cell.angle_beta   90.00
_cell.angle_gamma   90.00
#
_symmetry.space_group_name_H-M   'P 1'
#
loop_
_entity.id
_entity.type
_entity.pdbx_description
1 polymer ?
#
loop_
_entity_poly.entity_id
_entity_poly.type
_entity_poly.pdbx_seq_one_letter_code
_entity_poly.pdbx_strand_id
1 'polypeptide(L)'
;MFRCLGYGCCTAAAVCSVQVAHAEPSREGEVWRVYVDDSAPCRELGAVLDELKRDARFAHVAWEVVKLGDATADRASRSNAAEAMRDLVVYTPAFVLTDRDGLYASVAGAVATVDGLPLADRLADAAALRSADRSRLQGRVKEASDRADLFLLMGEVHDLSPNADARSLKAVIDKVAAFCKDAGRPVALRQSAALRVLYPLLLRKTAVLYDGVHSPRSEAAFNAAVAALEYARDMDKSSAEGKHAHALREELRRARLQAKTRD
;
A
#
# COMPACT_ATOMS: atom_id res chain seq x y z
N MET A 1 12.63 -15.28 -21.42
CA MET A 1 13.12 -16.63 -21.79
C MET A 1 13.35 -17.41 -20.50
N PHE A 2 12.31 -18.08 -19.98
CA PHE A 2 12.44 -19.22 -19.07
C PHE A 2 11.34 -20.22 -19.46
N ARG A 3 11.79 -21.45 -19.70
CA ARG A 3 11.10 -22.51 -20.43
C ARG A 3 10.06 -23.22 -19.59
N CYS A 4 8.95 -23.57 -20.25
CA CYS A 4 8.10 -24.70 -19.91
C CYS A 4 8.92 -25.97 -19.68
N LEU A 5 8.65 -26.67 -18.57
CA LEU A 5 8.93 -28.09 -18.45
C LEU A 5 7.60 -28.78 -18.19
N GLY A 6 7.08 -29.42 -19.24
CA GLY A 6 5.99 -30.37 -19.13
C GLY A 6 6.52 -31.72 -18.65
N TYR A 7 5.77 -32.35 -17.76
CA TYR A 7 5.78 -33.80 -17.58
C TYR A 7 4.39 -34.23 -17.11
N GLY A 8 3.87 -35.27 -17.78
CA GLY A 8 3.05 -36.28 -17.12
C GLY A 8 1.54 -36.12 -17.24
N CYS A 9 1.00 -36.61 -18.36
CA CYS A 9 -0.38 -37.08 -18.45
C CYS A 9 -0.59 -38.25 -17.45
N CYS A 10 -1.53 -38.11 -16.52
CA CYS A 10 -2.17 -39.23 -15.82
C CYS A 10 -3.67 -38.91 -15.61
N THR A 11 -4.49 -39.52 -16.47
CA THR A 11 -5.91 -39.80 -16.24
C THR A 11 -6.08 -40.69 -15.01
N ALA A 12 -6.81 -40.21 -14.00
CA ALA A 12 -7.67 -41.03 -13.14
C ALA A 12 -8.60 -40.13 -12.32
N ALA A 13 -9.91 -40.29 -12.55
CA ALA A 13 -10.94 -39.77 -11.68
C ALA A 13 -10.76 -40.33 -10.27
N ALA A 14 -10.66 -39.44 -9.28
CA ALA A 14 -10.91 -39.75 -7.89
C ALA A 14 -11.91 -38.72 -7.37
N VAL A 15 -13.19 -38.98 -7.63
CA VAL A 15 -14.29 -38.34 -6.89
C VAL A 15 -14.18 -38.88 -5.46
N CYS A 16 -13.46 -38.15 -4.61
CA CYS A 16 -13.50 -38.37 -3.18
C CYS A 16 -14.79 -37.71 -2.70
N SER A 17 -15.85 -38.51 -2.55
CA SER A 17 -17.11 -38.09 -1.95
C SER A 17 -16.92 -37.81 -0.46
N VAL A 18 -16.40 -36.63 -0.13
CA VAL A 18 -16.47 -36.12 1.24
C VAL A 18 -17.90 -35.66 1.46
N GLN A 19 -18.70 -36.49 2.10
CA GLN A 19 -19.96 -36.06 2.71
C GLN A 19 -19.61 -35.09 3.85
N VAL A 20 -19.66 -33.79 3.57
CA VAL A 20 -19.44 -32.73 4.57
C VAL A 20 -20.79 -32.32 5.12
N ALA A 21 -20.99 -32.57 6.41
CA ALA A 21 -22.15 -32.13 7.16
C ALA A 21 -22.31 -30.60 7.10
N HIS A 22 -23.54 -30.15 6.86
CA HIS A 22 -23.96 -28.76 6.89
C HIS A 22 -23.75 -28.13 8.27
N ALA A 23 -22.83 -27.18 8.36
CA ALA A 23 -22.86 -26.10 9.34
C ALA A 23 -21.99 -24.97 8.81
N GLU A 24 -22.59 -23.98 8.14
CA GLU A 24 -21.93 -22.71 7.83
C GLU A 24 -22.12 -21.78 9.04
N PRO A 25 -21.06 -21.42 9.78
CA PRO A 25 -21.16 -20.33 10.73
C PRO A 25 -21.14 -19.02 9.92
N SER A 26 -22.31 -18.42 9.70
CA SER A 26 -22.38 -17.06 9.13
C SER A 26 -21.58 -16.13 10.05
N ARG A 27 -20.45 -15.58 9.60
CA ARG A 27 -19.75 -14.57 10.40
C ARG A 27 -20.52 -13.27 10.24
N GLU A 28 -20.91 -12.70 11.37
CA GLU A 28 -21.58 -11.41 11.39
C GLU A 28 -20.62 -10.33 10.83
N GLY A 29 -21.09 -9.55 9.85
CA GLY A 29 -20.34 -8.42 9.27
C GLY A 29 -19.41 -8.75 8.11
N GLU A 30 -19.62 -9.85 7.38
CA GLU A 30 -18.81 -10.16 6.19
C GLU A 30 -19.03 -9.16 5.05
N VAL A 31 -17.93 -8.52 4.64
CA VAL A 31 -17.87 -7.66 3.47
C VAL A 31 -16.83 -8.22 2.52
N TRP A 32 -17.25 -8.62 1.32
CA TRP A 32 -16.34 -9.14 0.30
C TRP A 32 -16.16 -8.08 -0.79
N ARG A 33 -14.91 -7.69 -1.00
CA ARG A 33 -14.55 -6.69 -2.01
C ARG A 33 -14.08 -7.36 -3.29
N VAL A 34 -14.50 -6.82 -4.42
CA VAL A 34 -14.07 -7.25 -5.74
C VAL A 34 -13.31 -6.11 -6.39
N TYR A 35 -12.00 -6.28 -6.51
CA TYR A 35 -11.12 -5.32 -7.18
C TYR A 35 -11.05 -5.63 -8.67
N VAL A 36 -11.29 -4.61 -9.48
CA VAL A 36 -11.33 -4.72 -10.94
C VAL A 36 -10.49 -3.63 -11.57
N ASP A 37 -9.77 -3.96 -12.63
CA ASP A 37 -9.03 -2.96 -13.41
C ASP A 37 -9.96 -2.36 -14.48
N ASP A 38 -9.93 -1.05 -14.67
CA ASP A 38 -10.70 -0.35 -15.71
C ASP A 38 -10.36 -0.85 -17.13
N SER A 39 -9.19 -1.46 -17.33
CA SER A 39 -8.72 -2.01 -18.60
C SER A 39 -9.11 -3.47 -18.86
N ALA A 40 -9.60 -4.21 -17.86
CA ALA A 40 -9.97 -5.62 -18.01
C ALA A 40 -11.41 -5.76 -18.53
N PRO A 41 -11.71 -6.74 -19.41
CA PRO A 41 -13.06 -6.95 -19.93
C PRO A 41 -14.02 -7.37 -18.80
N CYS A 42 -14.72 -6.38 -18.24
CA CYS A 42 -15.64 -6.52 -17.11
C CYS A 42 -16.92 -7.33 -17.40
N ARG A 43 -17.18 -7.73 -18.65
CA ARG A 43 -18.44 -8.41 -19.02
C ARG A 43 -18.55 -9.82 -18.41
N GLU A 44 -17.46 -10.58 -18.39
CA GLU A 44 -17.46 -11.93 -17.81
C GLU A 44 -17.54 -11.87 -16.27
N LEU A 45 -16.88 -10.90 -15.65
CA LEU A 45 -16.94 -10.71 -14.20
C LEU A 45 -18.33 -10.28 -13.71
N GLY A 46 -19.03 -9.43 -14.47
CA GLY A 46 -20.40 -9.03 -14.13
C GLY A 46 -21.34 -10.24 -14.03
N ALA A 47 -21.25 -11.16 -14.99
CA ALA A 47 -22.05 -12.40 -14.97
C ALA A 47 -21.69 -13.30 -13.78
N VAL A 48 -20.40 -13.49 -13.50
CA VAL A 48 -19.93 -14.27 -12.35
C VAL A 48 -20.39 -13.65 -11.03
N LEU A 49 -20.27 -12.33 -10.87
CA LEU A 49 -20.69 -11.64 -9.65
C LEU A 49 -22.20 -11.71 -9.45
N ASP A 50 -22.98 -11.57 -10.53
CA ASP A 50 -24.42 -11.72 -10.50
C ASP A 50 -24.83 -13.16 -10.12
N GLU A 51 -24.11 -14.16 -10.61
CA GLU A 51 -24.33 -15.57 -10.26
C GLU A 51 -24.05 -15.81 -8.78
N LEU A 52 -22.91 -15.34 -8.28
CA LEU A 52 -22.52 -15.42 -6.87
C LEU A 52 -23.53 -14.72 -5.95
N LYS A 53 -23.99 -13.52 -6.31
CA LYS A 53 -24.97 -12.76 -5.51
C LYS A 53 -26.35 -13.42 -5.43
N ARG A 54 -26.70 -14.30 -6.39
CA ARG A 54 -27.98 -15.02 -6.40
C ARG A 54 -27.91 -16.35 -5.66
N ASP A 55 -26.72 -16.92 -5.48
CA ASP A 55 -26.55 -18.18 -4.76
C ASP A 55 -26.80 -17.98 -3.26
N ALA A 56 -27.67 -18.84 -2.70
CA ALA A 56 -28.11 -18.73 -1.31
C ALA A 56 -26.96 -18.82 -0.30
N ARG A 57 -25.85 -19.48 -0.65
CA ARG A 57 -24.65 -19.57 0.20
C ARG A 57 -24.04 -18.20 0.50
N PHE A 58 -24.15 -17.23 -0.40
CA PHE A 58 -23.56 -15.90 -0.21
C PHE A 58 -24.59 -14.83 0.19
N ALA A 59 -25.82 -15.22 0.56
CA ALA A 59 -26.88 -14.29 0.91
C ALA A 59 -26.54 -13.40 2.13
N HIS A 60 -25.59 -13.82 2.96
CA HIS A 60 -25.11 -13.09 4.13
C HIS A 60 -23.94 -12.13 3.85
N VAL A 61 -23.36 -12.19 2.64
CA VAL A 61 -22.18 -11.41 2.26
C VAL A 61 -22.59 -10.06 1.69
N ALA A 62 -22.02 -8.98 2.23
CA ALA A 62 -22.11 -7.66 1.62
C ALA A 62 -21.04 -7.52 0.53
N TRP A 63 -21.45 -7.24 -0.71
CA TRP A 63 -20.55 -7.14 -1.85
C TRP A 63 -20.19 -5.69 -2.18
N GLU A 64 -18.90 -5.40 -2.26
CA GLU A 64 -18.38 -4.10 -2.70
C GLU A 64 -17.52 -4.28 -3.95
N VAL A 65 -17.70 -3.43 -4.97
CA VAL A 65 -16.88 -3.47 -6.19
C VAL A 65 -16.01 -2.22 -6.22
N VAL A 66 -14.69 -2.42 -6.21
CA VAL A 66 -13.70 -1.36 -6.20
C VAL A 66 -13.00 -1.31 -7.55
N LYS A 67 -13.13 -0.18 -8.25
CA LYS A 67 -12.46 0.05 -9.53
C LYS A 67 -11.06 0.60 -9.30
N LEU A 68 -10.09 -0.06 -9.92
CA LEU A 68 -8.70 0.36 -9.98
C LEU A 68 -8.45 0.95 -11.37
N GLY A 69 -8.09 2.23 -11.37
CA GLY A 69 -7.67 2.96 -12.57
C GLY A 69 -6.26 3.50 -12.39
N ASP A 70 -5.93 4.55 -13.13
CA ASP A 70 -4.67 5.26 -12.94
C ASP A 70 -4.64 5.93 -11.56
N ALA A 71 -3.84 5.37 -10.66
CA ALA A 71 -3.68 5.88 -9.30
C ALA A 71 -2.97 7.24 -9.24
N THR A 72 -2.59 7.85 -10.36
CA THR A 72 -2.11 9.24 -10.40
C THR A 72 -3.19 10.23 -10.82
N ALA A 73 -4.28 9.76 -11.43
CA ALA A 73 -5.30 10.61 -12.06
C ALA A 73 -6.01 11.53 -11.06
N ASP A 74 -6.43 10.97 -9.91
CA ASP A 74 -7.17 11.72 -8.90
C ASP A 74 -7.09 11.07 -7.51
N ARG A 75 -7.64 11.78 -6.52
CA ARG A 75 -7.63 11.35 -5.12
C ARG A 75 -8.46 10.09 -4.87
N ALA A 76 -9.59 9.91 -5.55
CA ALA A 76 -10.44 8.74 -5.37
C ALA A 76 -9.75 7.48 -5.92
N SER A 77 -9.14 7.59 -7.11
CA SER A 77 -8.33 6.54 -7.73
C SER A 77 -7.14 6.14 -6.85
N ARG A 78 -6.47 7.12 -6.21
CA ARG A 78 -5.45 6.86 -5.18
C ARG A 78 -6.00 6.13 -3.96
N SER A 79 -7.14 6.56 -3.45
CA SER A 79 -7.78 5.91 -2.30
C SER A 79 -8.10 4.45 -2.60
N ASN A 80 -8.66 4.15 -3.78
CA ASN A 80 -8.96 2.78 -4.20
C ASN A 80 -7.68 1.93 -4.33
N ALA A 81 -6.61 2.48 -4.89
CA ALA A 81 -5.31 1.79 -4.96
C ALA A 81 -4.72 1.53 -3.56
N ALA A 82 -4.86 2.48 -2.63
CA ALA A 82 -4.41 2.31 -1.24
C ALA A 82 -5.21 1.22 -0.50
N GLU A 83 -6.53 1.13 -0.73
CA GLU A 83 -7.34 0.03 -0.20
C GLU A 83 -6.92 -1.33 -0.79
N ALA A 84 -6.68 -1.40 -2.11
CA ALA A 84 -6.16 -2.61 -2.74
C ALA A 84 -4.81 -3.06 -2.14
N MET A 85 -3.93 -2.10 -1.82
CA MET A 85 -2.68 -2.39 -1.11
C MET A 85 -2.93 -2.98 0.27
N ARG A 86 -3.83 -2.38 1.07
CA ARG A 86 -4.21 -2.86 2.41
C ARG A 86 -4.77 -4.28 2.38
N ASP A 87 -5.56 -4.57 1.34
CA ASP A 87 -6.17 -5.87 1.09
C ASP A 87 -5.22 -6.87 0.42
N LEU A 88 -3.94 -6.53 0.26
CA LEU A 88 -2.89 -7.37 -0.33
C LEU A 88 -3.23 -7.84 -1.76
N VAL A 89 -3.95 -7.01 -2.52
CA VAL A 89 -4.30 -7.28 -3.91
C VAL A 89 -3.05 -7.21 -4.77
N VAL A 90 -2.76 -8.30 -5.48
CA VAL A 90 -1.59 -8.42 -6.38
C VAL A 90 -1.97 -8.74 -7.82
N TYR A 91 -3.24 -9.07 -8.09
CA TYR A 91 -3.80 -9.33 -9.40
C TYR A 91 -5.20 -8.74 -9.48
N THR A 92 -5.68 -8.50 -10.70
CA THR A 92 -7.07 -8.12 -10.97
C THR A 92 -7.64 -9.03 -12.07
N PRO A 93 -8.93 -9.41 -12.00
CA PRO A 93 -9.83 -9.19 -10.88
C PRO A 93 -9.44 -10.02 -9.64
N ALA A 94 -9.69 -9.47 -8.44
CA ALA A 94 -9.45 -10.15 -7.17
C ALA A 94 -10.66 -10.04 -6.25
N PHE A 95 -10.95 -11.13 -5.55
CA PHE A 95 -11.98 -11.23 -4.51
C PHE A 95 -11.29 -11.27 -3.17
N VAL A 96 -11.59 -10.30 -2.33
CA VAL A 96 -11.00 -10.12 -1.00
C VAL A 96 -12.08 -10.41 0.02
N LEU A 97 -11.84 -11.44 0.82
CA LEU A 97 -12.78 -11.92 1.81
C LEU A 97 -12.38 -11.37 3.18
N THR A 98 -13.31 -10.66 3.80
CA THR A 98 -13.09 -10.02 5.10
C THR A 98 -14.23 -10.34 6.06
N ASP A 99 -13.86 -10.54 7.32
CA ASP A 99 -14.78 -10.69 8.44
C ASP A 99 -14.53 -9.55 9.45
N ARG A 100 -15.18 -9.60 10.62
CA ARG A 100 -15.01 -8.62 11.70
C ARG A 100 -13.55 -8.45 12.17
N ASP A 101 -12.74 -9.48 11.99
CA ASP A 101 -11.34 -9.55 12.40
C ASP A 101 -10.41 -9.22 11.20
N GLY A 102 -10.97 -8.68 10.11
CA GLY A 102 -10.27 -8.15 8.94
C GLY A 102 -10.07 -9.16 7.81
N LEU A 103 -9.07 -8.90 6.98
CA LEU A 103 -8.70 -9.74 5.84
C LEU A 103 -8.34 -11.15 6.30
N TYR A 104 -8.94 -12.15 5.66
CA TYR A 104 -8.56 -13.55 5.86
C TYR A 104 -8.24 -14.30 4.56
N ALA A 105 -8.71 -13.83 3.39
CA ALA A 105 -8.34 -14.41 2.11
C ALA A 105 -8.34 -13.39 0.95
N SER A 106 -7.52 -13.65 -0.06
CA SER A 106 -7.53 -12.97 -1.35
C SER A 106 -7.47 -14.02 -2.46
N VAL A 107 -8.43 -13.96 -3.38
CA VAL A 107 -8.76 -15.00 -4.35
C VAL A 107 -8.77 -14.42 -5.76
N ALA A 108 -8.10 -15.07 -6.70
CA ALA A 108 -8.06 -14.64 -8.09
C ALA A 108 -9.41 -14.82 -8.75
N GLY A 109 -9.85 -13.85 -9.56
CA GLY A 109 -11.13 -13.93 -10.25
C GLY A 109 -11.25 -15.16 -11.14
N ALA A 110 -10.13 -15.69 -11.66
CA ALA A 110 -10.11 -16.94 -12.43
C ALA A 110 -10.57 -18.18 -11.65
N VAL A 111 -10.51 -18.15 -10.32
CA VAL A 111 -10.98 -19.23 -9.44
C VAL A 111 -12.22 -18.84 -8.63
N ALA A 112 -12.73 -17.63 -8.83
CA ALA A 112 -13.87 -17.10 -8.10
C ALA A 112 -15.19 -17.53 -8.74
N THR A 113 -15.50 -18.82 -8.65
CA THR A 113 -16.76 -19.39 -9.10
C THR A 113 -17.66 -19.73 -7.92
N VAL A 114 -18.91 -20.06 -8.22
CA VAL A 114 -19.92 -20.56 -7.26
C VAL A 114 -19.42 -21.75 -6.43
N ASP A 115 -18.51 -22.56 -6.96
CA ASP A 115 -17.88 -23.68 -6.24
C ASP A 115 -16.47 -23.36 -5.72
N GLY A 116 -15.76 -22.44 -6.38
CA GLY A 116 -14.39 -22.06 -6.04
C GLY A 116 -14.31 -21.18 -4.80
N LEU A 117 -15.19 -20.18 -4.66
CA LEU A 117 -15.19 -19.28 -3.51
C LEU A 117 -15.49 -20.00 -2.17
N PRO A 118 -16.48 -20.91 -2.06
CA PRO A 118 -16.72 -21.63 -0.81
C PRO A 118 -15.58 -22.60 -0.46
N LEU A 119 -14.84 -23.09 -1.46
CA LEU A 119 -13.62 -23.86 -1.20
C LEU A 119 -12.50 -22.97 -0.66
N ALA A 120 -12.30 -21.79 -1.27
CA ALA A 120 -11.30 -20.83 -0.83
C ALA A 120 -11.58 -20.33 0.59
N ASP A 121 -12.84 -20.01 0.90
CA ASP A 121 -13.32 -19.60 2.22
C ASP A 121 -13.05 -20.69 3.27
N ARG A 122 -13.45 -21.94 3.01
CA ARG A 122 -13.17 -23.07 3.93
C ARG A 122 -11.69 -23.35 4.13
N LEU A 123 -10.88 -23.24 3.07
CA LEU A 123 -9.43 -23.41 3.17
C LEU A 123 -8.78 -22.28 3.99
N ALA A 124 -9.25 -21.05 3.78
CA ALA A 124 -8.80 -19.89 4.53
C ALA A 124 -9.22 -20.01 5.99
N ASP A 125 -10.40 -20.54 6.28
CA ASP A 125 -10.87 -20.83 7.64
C ASP A 125 -10.05 -21.90 8.34
N ALA A 126 -9.77 -23.02 7.66
CA ALA A 126 -8.92 -24.07 8.19
C ALA A 126 -7.47 -23.59 8.43
N ALA A 127 -6.99 -22.62 7.64
CA ALA A 127 -5.71 -21.96 7.87
C ALA A 127 -5.78 -20.91 8.98
N ALA A 128 -6.83 -20.09 9.03
CA ALA A 128 -7.03 -19.02 10.00
C ALA A 128 -7.25 -19.55 11.43
N LEU A 129 -7.85 -20.74 11.57
CA LEU A 129 -7.93 -21.46 12.85
C LEU A 129 -6.55 -21.80 13.42
N ARG A 130 -5.50 -21.82 12.59
CA ARG A 130 -4.11 -21.85 13.07
C ARG A 130 -3.73 -20.42 13.43
N SER A 131 -3.79 -20.09 14.72
CA SER A 131 -3.48 -18.75 15.27
C SER A 131 -2.18 -18.13 14.71
N ALA A 132 -1.18 -18.94 14.39
CA ALA A 132 0.07 -18.52 13.77
C ALA A 132 -0.10 -17.95 12.35
N ASP A 133 -0.94 -18.55 11.51
CA ASP A 133 -1.13 -18.11 10.12
C ASP A 133 -1.97 -16.84 10.06
N ARG A 134 -3.02 -16.73 10.90
CA ARG A 134 -3.79 -15.49 11.04
C ARG A 134 -2.90 -14.34 11.53
N SER A 135 -2.07 -14.57 12.55
CA SER A 135 -1.14 -13.56 13.07
C SER A 135 -0.13 -13.08 12.01
N ARG A 136 0.40 -14.01 11.20
CA ARG A 136 1.29 -13.68 10.07
C ARG A 136 0.59 -12.84 9.02
N LEU A 137 -0.65 -13.19 8.66
CA LEU A 137 -1.44 -12.43 7.70
C LEU A 137 -1.68 -11.00 8.23
N GLN A 138 -2.07 -10.86 9.49
CA GLN A 138 -2.28 -9.55 10.12
C GLN A 138 -1.00 -8.71 10.16
N GLY A 139 0.17 -9.33 10.37
CA GLY A 139 1.46 -8.66 10.23
C GLY A 139 1.70 -8.10 8.83
N ARG A 140 1.35 -8.87 7.78
CA ARG A 140 1.46 -8.43 6.38
C ARG A 140 0.45 -7.33 6.05
N VAL A 141 -0.78 -7.43 6.54
CA VAL A 141 -1.81 -6.39 6.39
C VAL A 141 -1.35 -5.09 7.02
N LYS A 142 -0.75 -5.15 8.22
CA LYS A 142 -0.18 -3.97 8.87
C LYS A 142 0.95 -3.36 8.06
N GLU A 143 1.89 -4.17 7.57
CA GLU A 143 2.98 -3.67 6.73
C GLU A 143 2.45 -3.02 5.44
N ALA A 144 1.46 -3.64 4.79
CA ALA A 144 0.84 -3.09 3.59
C ALA A 144 0.04 -1.82 3.88
N SER A 145 -0.64 -1.73 5.02
CA SER A 145 -1.30 -0.52 5.49
C SER A 145 -0.31 0.61 5.71
N ASP A 146 0.83 0.32 6.34
CA ASP A 146 1.88 1.30 6.56
C ASP A 146 2.42 1.85 5.21
N ARG A 147 2.56 0.99 4.20
CA ARG A 147 2.94 1.40 2.83
C ARG A 147 1.84 2.16 2.11
N ALA A 148 0.58 1.78 2.28
CA ALA A 148 -0.58 2.47 1.70
C ALA A 148 -0.69 3.91 2.23
N ASP A 149 -0.42 4.12 3.52
CA ASP A 149 -0.38 5.46 4.11
C ASP A 149 0.74 6.32 3.51
N LEU A 150 1.94 5.76 3.32
CA LEU A 150 3.02 6.47 2.63
C LEU A 150 2.65 6.81 1.18
N PHE A 151 2.00 5.87 0.48
CA PHE A 151 1.50 6.07 -0.87
C PHE A 151 0.51 7.25 -0.94
N LEU A 152 -0.44 7.32 -0.01
CA LEU A 152 -1.38 8.44 0.08
C LEU A 152 -0.69 9.78 0.38
N LEU A 153 0.31 9.79 1.28
CA LEU A 153 1.11 10.98 1.55
C LEU A 153 1.87 11.46 0.32
N MET A 154 2.44 10.54 -0.47
CA MET A 154 3.08 10.89 -1.75
C MET A 154 2.07 11.46 -2.75
N GLY A 155 0.83 10.96 -2.75
CA GLY A 155 -0.28 11.54 -3.51
C GLY A 155 -0.58 12.98 -3.11
N GLU A 156 -0.64 13.28 -1.81
CA GLU A 156 -0.82 14.66 -1.34
C GLU A 156 0.33 15.57 -1.76
N VAL A 157 1.56 15.06 -1.78
CA VAL A 157 2.71 15.82 -2.30
C VAL A 157 2.58 16.08 -3.80
N HIS A 158 2.12 15.10 -4.56
CA HIS A 158 1.87 15.24 -5.98
C HIS A 158 0.82 16.31 -6.29
N ASP A 159 -0.22 16.41 -5.45
CA ASP A 159 -1.30 17.39 -5.59
C ASP A 159 -0.88 18.82 -5.20
N LEU A 160 0.28 19.01 -4.55
CA LEU A 160 0.76 20.34 -4.20
C LEU A 160 1.14 21.12 -5.45
N SER A 161 0.37 22.18 -5.74
CA SER A 161 0.69 23.17 -6.79
C SER A 161 2.17 23.55 -6.74
N PRO A 162 2.89 23.65 -7.88
CA PRO A 162 4.30 24.08 -7.93
C PRO A 162 4.59 25.42 -7.23
N ASN A 163 3.57 26.29 -7.12
CA ASN A 163 3.65 27.60 -6.47
C ASN A 163 3.01 27.63 -5.08
N ALA A 164 2.87 26.47 -4.43
CA ALA A 164 2.32 26.38 -3.08
C ALA A 164 3.09 27.26 -2.09
N ASP A 165 2.33 28.01 -1.29
CA ASP A 165 2.87 28.89 -0.26
C ASP A 165 3.40 28.12 0.96
N ALA A 166 4.10 28.82 1.85
CA ALA A 166 4.71 28.21 3.03
C ALA A 166 3.67 27.58 3.99
N ARG A 167 2.41 28.04 3.97
CA ARG A 167 1.32 27.51 4.79
C ARG A 167 0.83 26.16 4.25
N SER A 168 0.60 26.08 2.94
CA SER A 168 0.19 24.85 2.25
C SER A 168 1.27 23.78 2.37
N LEU A 169 2.54 24.16 2.19
CA LEU A 169 3.68 23.26 2.44
C LEU A 169 3.73 22.78 3.89
N LYS A 170 3.46 23.67 4.86
CA LYS A 170 3.47 23.31 6.29
C LYS A 170 2.44 22.22 6.61
N ALA A 171 1.23 22.30 6.07
CA ALA A 171 0.19 21.31 6.34
C ALA A 171 0.62 19.89 5.93
N VAL A 172 1.22 19.74 4.75
CA VAL A 172 1.73 18.45 4.27
C VAL A 172 2.99 18.02 5.01
N ILE A 173 3.91 18.94 5.30
CA ILE A 173 5.11 18.67 6.10
C ILE A 173 4.74 18.13 7.48
N ASP A 174 3.74 18.70 8.15
CA ASP A 174 3.33 18.25 9.48
C ASP A 174 2.80 16.81 9.45
N LYS A 175 2.03 16.43 8.42
CA LYS A 175 1.55 15.05 8.22
C LYS A 175 2.70 14.07 8.00
N VAL A 176 3.64 14.41 7.12
CA VAL A 176 4.81 13.56 6.83
C VAL A 176 5.72 13.46 8.06
N ALA A 177 5.89 14.57 8.80
CA ALA A 177 6.66 14.56 10.05
C ALA A 177 5.99 13.70 11.12
N ALA A 178 4.66 13.69 11.21
CA ALA A 178 3.92 12.78 12.09
C ALA A 178 4.15 11.30 11.68
N PHE A 179 4.09 11.00 10.38
CA PHE A 179 4.42 9.68 9.85
C PHE A 179 5.84 9.22 10.23
N CYS A 180 6.84 10.10 10.12
CA CYS A 180 8.22 9.80 10.52
C CYS A 180 8.42 9.66 12.04
N LYS A 181 7.52 10.19 12.87
CA LYS A 181 7.60 10.12 14.35
C LYS A 181 6.88 8.91 14.94
N ASP A 182 6.02 8.25 14.16
CA ASP A 182 5.25 7.09 14.61
C ASP A 182 6.15 5.87 14.87
N ALA A 183 6.45 5.61 16.15
CA ALA A 183 7.28 4.48 16.55
C ALA A 183 6.67 3.11 16.22
N GLY A 184 5.35 3.06 15.94
CA GLY A 184 4.66 1.85 15.49
C GLY A 184 4.94 1.47 14.03
N ARG A 185 5.69 2.31 13.28
CA ARG A 185 6.07 2.07 11.88
C ARG A 185 7.51 1.59 11.74
N PRO A 186 7.79 0.70 10.77
CA PRO A 186 9.14 0.24 10.49
C PRO A 186 10.12 1.40 10.27
N VAL A 187 11.31 1.31 10.86
CA VAL A 187 12.36 2.34 10.73
C VAL A 187 12.67 2.62 9.27
N ALA A 188 12.82 1.57 8.44
CA ALA A 188 13.09 1.71 7.02
C ALA A 188 12.03 2.56 6.29
N LEU A 189 10.75 2.36 6.63
CA LEU A 189 9.66 3.10 6.01
C LEU A 189 9.65 4.57 6.45
N ARG A 190 9.90 4.84 7.73
CA ARG A 190 10.03 6.21 8.27
C ARG A 190 11.22 6.95 7.66
N GLN A 191 12.34 6.27 7.47
CA GLN A 191 13.52 6.81 6.80
C GLN A 191 13.28 7.08 5.31
N SER A 192 12.59 6.17 4.61
CA SER A 192 12.19 6.39 3.22
C SER A 192 11.27 7.61 3.10
N ALA A 193 10.28 7.76 3.99
CA ALA A 193 9.42 8.95 4.04
C ALA A 193 10.22 10.24 4.34
N ALA A 194 11.16 10.19 5.29
CA ALA A 194 11.99 11.34 5.62
C ALA A 194 12.86 11.80 4.44
N LEU A 195 13.48 10.84 3.74
CA LEU A 195 14.36 11.09 2.61
C LEU A 195 13.59 11.55 1.36
N ARG A 196 12.53 10.83 0.99
CA ARG A 196 11.85 11.00 -0.30
C ARG A 196 10.76 12.05 -0.29
N VAL A 197 10.22 12.37 0.89
CA VAL A 197 9.04 13.23 1.03
C VAL A 197 9.37 14.44 1.91
N LEU A 198 9.81 14.22 3.15
CA LEU A 198 9.99 15.30 4.12
C LEU A 198 11.14 16.24 3.74
N TYR A 199 12.30 15.69 3.39
CA TYR A 199 13.49 16.48 3.02
C TYR A 199 13.23 17.40 1.80
N PRO A 200 12.70 16.92 0.66
CA PRO A 200 12.38 17.79 -0.47
C PRO A 200 11.34 18.87 -0.14
N LEU A 201 10.31 18.55 0.65
CA LEU A 201 9.31 19.54 1.06
C LEU A 201 9.91 20.64 1.95
N LEU A 202 10.81 20.29 2.87
CA LEU A 202 11.48 21.25 3.74
C LEU A 202 12.45 22.14 2.96
N LEU A 203 13.16 21.60 1.97
CA LEU A 203 13.97 22.41 1.04
C LEU A 203 13.10 23.37 0.24
N ARG A 204 11.97 22.87 -0.29
CA ARG A 204 11.02 23.71 -1.03
C ARG A 204 10.46 24.83 -0.16
N LYS A 205 10.09 24.53 1.09
CA LYS A 205 9.65 25.54 2.06
C LYS A 205 10.76 26.53 2.40
N THR A 206 12.02 26.07 2.49
CA THR A 206 13.18 26.94 2.67
C THR A 206 13.27 27.96 1.54
N ALA A 207 13.16 27.49 0.29
CA ALA A 207 13.18 28.36 -0.89
C ALA A 207 12.02 29.38 -0.89
N VAL A 208 10.79 28.96 -0.56
CA VAL A 208 9.63 29.87 -0.48
C VAL A 208 9.80 30.93 0.63
N LEU A 209 10.46 30.59 1.74
CA LEU A 209 10.74 31.53 2.82
C LEU A 209 11.98 32.39 2.58
N TYR A 210 12.81 31.99 1.62
CA TYR A 210 14.02 32.69 1.21
C TYR A 210 13.67 33.65 0.06
N ASP A 211 13.13 34.81 0.42
CA ASP A 211 12.78 35.89 -0.52
C ASP A 211 14.02 36.75 -0.86
N GLY A 212 15.11 36.11 -1.29
CA GLY A 212 16.40 36.75 -1.58
C GLY A 212 17.20 37.20 -0.35
N VAL A 213 16.66 37.06 0.86
CA VAL A 213 17.33 37.38 2.12
C VAL A 213 17.14 36.25 3.13
N HIS A 214 18.22 35.92 3.85
CA HIS A 214 18.15 34.96 4.95
C HIS A 214 17.26 35.49 6.08
N SER A 215 16.26 34.70 6.46
CA SER A 215 15.44 34.95 7.65
C SER A 215 15.60 33.80 8.66
N PRO A 216 15.34 34.04 9.96
CA PRO A 216 15.29 32.97 10.96
C PRO A 216 14.30 31.86 10.58
N ARG A 217 13.24 32.19 9.85
CA ARG A 217 12.23 31.23 9.37
C ARG A 217 12.78 30.34 8.25
N SER A 218 13.49 30.91 7.27
CA SER A 218 14.15 30.12 6.22
C SER A 218 15.26 29.24 6.80
N GLU A 219 16.02 29.75 7.77
CA GLU A 219 17.08 28.98 8.42
C GLU A 219 16.52 27.81 9.23
N ALA A 220 15.45 28.02 10.00
CA ALA A 220 14.78 26.95 10.74
C ALA A 220 14.23 25.86 9.81
N ALA A 221 13.67 26.23 8.66
CA ALA A 221 13.20 25.27 7.66
C ALA A 221 14.36 24.46 7.05
N PHE A 222 15.50 25.11 6.77
CA PHE A 222 16.69 24.46 6.27
C PHE A 222 17.28 23.48 7.29
N ASN A 223 17.40 23.90 8.55
CA ASN A 223 17.90 23.04 9.63
C ASN A 223 16.99 21.82 9.84
N ALA A 224 15.67 21.98 9.71
CA ALA A 224 14.75 20.85 9.72
C ALA A 224 14.97 19.92 8.52
N ALA A 225 15.26 20.45 7.33
CA ALA A 225 15.59 19.63 6.15
C ALA A 225 16.84 18.77 6.43
N VAL A 226 17.89 19.39 6.97
CA VAL A 226 19.13 18.69 7.36
C VAL A 226 18.83 17.59 8.38
N ALA A 227 18.00 17.85 9.38
CA ALA A 227 17.60 16.85 10.36
C ALA A 227 16.84 15.66 9.72
N ALA A 228 15.96 15.92 8.75
CA ALA A 228 15.27 14.87 8.01
C ALA A 228 16.24 14.00 7.18
N LEU A 229 17.26 14.63 6.56
CA LEU A 229 18.30 13.92 5.82
C LEU A 229 19.21 13.10 6.74
N GLU A 230 19.58 13.63 7.91
CA GLU A 230 20.36 12.89 8.91
C GLU A 230 19.57 11.73 9.54
N TYR A 231 18.25 11.84 9.64
CA TYR A 231 17.41 10.72 10.09
C TYR A 231 17.51 9.50 9.13
N ALA A 232 17.73 9.75 7.85
CA ALA A 232 17.97 8.73 6.82
C ALA A 232 19.44 8.24 6.75
N ARG A 233 20.30 8.64 7.70
CA ARG A 233 21.74 8.32 7.69
C ARG A 233 22.05 6.82 7.74
N ASP A 234 21.29 6.09 8.55
CA ASP A 234 21.53 4.67 8.86
C ASP A 234 20.79 3.73 7.91
N MET A 235 20.21 4.24 6.83
CA MET A 235 19.72 3.41 5.75
C MET A 235 20.85 2.53 5.20
N ASP A 236 20.50 1.32 4.75
CA ASP A 236 21.47 0.40 4.15
C ASP A 236 22.17 1.07 2.95
N LYS A 237 23.48 1.27 3.07
CA LYS A 237 24.32 1.92 2.06
C LYS A 237 24.41 1.13 0.75
N SER A 238 24.08 -0.16 0.76
CA SER A 238 24.04 -0.99 -0.44
C SER A 238 22.77 -0.76 -1.26
N SER A 239 21.68 -0.37 -0.59
CA SER A 239 20.39 -0.06 -1.22
C SER A 239 20.43 1.20 -2.09
N ALA A 240 19.56 1.27 -3.09
CA ALA A 240 19.44 2.47 -3.93
C ALA A 240 19.10 3.72 -3.11
N GLU A 241 18.24 3.59 -2.11
CA GLU A 241 17.84 4.69 -1.24
C GLU A 241 18.97 5.14 -0.30
N GLY A 242 19.73 4.21 0.28
CA GLY A 242 20.89 4.56 1.11
C GLY A 242 22.02 5.21 0.31
N LYS A 243 22.24 4.79 -0.95
CA LYS A 243 23.16 5.47 -1.88
C LYS A 243 22.71 6.90 -2.15
N HIS A 244 21.41 7.11 -2.39
CA HIS A 244 20.84 8.44 -2.60
C HIS A 244 20.99 9.34 -1.35
N ALA A 245 20.65 8.83 -0.16
CA ALA A 245 20.84 9.55 1.10
C ALA A 245 22.32 9.90 1.37
N HIS A 246 23.25 9.01 1.01
CA HIS A 246 24.68 9.30 1.11
C HIS A 246 25.12 10.41 0.15
N ALA A 247 24.70 10.35 -1.12
CA ALA A 247 25.01 11.36 -2.12
C ALA A 247 24.54 12.76 -1.70
N LEU A 248 23.27 12.89 -1.28
CA LEU A 248 22.71 14.16 -0.81
C LEU A 248 23.46 14.76 0.39
N ARG A 249 23.91 13.91 1.33
CA ARG A 249 24.72 14.37 2.48
C ARG A 249 26.09 14.84 2.05
N GLU A 250 26.73 14.15 1.10
CA GLU A 250 28.01 14.58 0.55
C GLU A 250 27.90 15.88 -0.24
N GLU A 251 26.81 16.07 -1.01
CA GLU A 251 26.51 17.34 -1.68
C GLU A 251 26.36 18.48 -0.67
N LEU A 252 25.57 18.28 0.39
CA LEU A 252 25.42 19.26 1.46
C LEU A 252 26.75 19.58 2.16
N ARG A 253 27.59 18.56 2.42
CA ARG A 253 28.91 18.72 3.01
C ARG A 253 29.82 19.57 2.12
N ARG A 254 29.84 19.29 0.82
CA ARG A 254 30.62 20.06 -0.17
C ARG A 254 30.15 21.50 -0.27
N ALA A 255 28.83 21.74 -0.34
CA ALA A 255 28.26 23.08 -0.39
C ALA A 255 28.65 23.92 0.84
N ARG A 256 28.62 23.31 2.04
CA ARG A 256 29.05 23.98 3.29
C ARG A 256 30.54 24.31 3.29
N LEU A 257 31.39 23.43 2.77
CA LEU A 257 32.82 23.70 2.64
C LEU A 257 33.08 24.85 1.67
N GLN A 258 32.40 24.87 0.53
CA GLN A 258 32.52 25.96 -0.45
C GLN A 258 32.05 27.31 0.10
N ALA A 259 30.97 27.33 0.88
CA ALA A 259 30.50 28.54 1.55
C ALA A 259 31.56 29.07 2.54
N LYS A 260 32.15 28.21 3.36
CA LYS A 260 33.22 28.58 4.31
C LYS A 260 34.50 29.08 3.65
N THR A 261 34.76 28.72 2.39
CA THR A 261 35.94 29.19 1.64
C THR A 261 35.69 30.51 0.88
N ARG A 262 34.45 31.01 0.86
CA ARG A 262 34.08 32.25 0.16
C ARG A 262 33.91 33.45 1.10
N ASP A 263 33.81 33.21 2.40
CA ASP A 263 33.88 34.22 3.47
C ASP A 263 35.36 34.45 3.88
#